data_AF-A0AAV4MXB3-F1
#
_entry.id   AF-A0AAV4MXB3-F1
#
_cell.length_a   1.000
_cell.length_b   1.000
_cell.length_c   1.000
_cell.angle_alpha   90.00
_cell.angle_beta   90.00
_cell.angle_gamma   90.00
#
_symmetry.space_group_name_H-M   'P 1'
#
loop_
_entity.id
_entity.type
_entity.pdbx_description
1 polymer ?
#
loop_
_entity_poly.entity_id
_entity_poly.type
_entity_poly.pdbx_seq_one_letter_code
_entity_poly.pdbx_strand_id
1 'polypeptide(L)'
;MRCILGGISYSYESGLIDVIRHPPEIPGQCQGLEKCILCNGPHSATSKICPRHTLKQKILELKCRNHLTIGEARRLYAHSSKTNYSEAAKNNSTAPNIEEIVNQRVESIVQNITIKMEQQTTLLIEIFQKQ
;
A
#
# COMPACT_ATOMS: atom_id res chain seq x y z
N MET A 1 15.72 -16.66 -29.58
CA MET A 1 16.02 -15.21 -29.48
C MET A 1 16.95 -14.87 -30.62
N ARG A 2 16.55 -13.96 -31.53
CA ARG A 2 17.43 -13.48 -32.59
C ARG A 2 17.80 -12.04 -32.25
N CYS A 3 19.05 -11.82 -31.89
CA CYS A 3 19.66 -10.50 -31.89
C CYS A 3 20.51 -10.44 -33.14
N ILE A 4 20.14 -9.60 -34.11
CA ILE A 4 21.01 -9.35 -35.26
C ILE A 4 21.93 -8.21 -34.85
N LEU A 5 23.15 -8.56 -34.44
CA LEU A 5 24.23 -7.60 -34.29
C LEU A 5 24.95 -7.52 -35.63
N GLY A 6 24.90 -6.34 -36.26
CA GLY A 6 25.89 -5.95 -37.27
C GLY A 6 25.57 -6.15 -38.74
N GLY A 7 24.31 -6.41 -39.15
CA GLY A 7 23.82 -6.19 -40.52
C GLY A 7 24.58 -6.88 -41.68
N ILE A 8 25.45 -7.85 -41.40
CA ILE A 8 26.24 -8.57 -42.40
C ILE A 8 26.08 -10.06 -42.13
N SER A 9 25.60 -10.79 -43.13
CA SER A 9 25.59 -12.25 -43.16
C SER A 9 26.59 -12.74 -44.21
N TYR A 10 27.26 -13.84 -43.90
CA TYR A 10 28.14 -14.55 -44.84
C TYR A 10 27.49 -15.89 -45.14
N SER A 11 27.24 -16.16 -46.42
CA SER A 11 26.82 -17.48 -46.88
C SER A 11 27.96 -18.12 -47.65
N TYR A 12 28.19 -19.41 -47.41
CA TYR A 12 29.20 -20.20 -48.13
C TYR A 12 28.49 -21.26 -48.94
N GLU A 13 28.27 -20.98 -50.22
CA GLU A 13 27.94 -22.00 -51.20
C GLU A 13 29.02 -22.01 -52.28
N SER A 14 29.51 -23.20 -52.60
CA SER A 14 30.38 -23.43 -53.76
C SER A 14 31.71 -22.66 -53.77
N GLY A 15 32.31 -22.42 -52.59
CA GLY A 15 33.68 -21.91 -52.51
C GLY A 15 33.86 -20.39 -52.59
N LEU A 16 32.77 -19.63 -52.75
CA LEU A 16 32.76 -18.17 -52.78
C LEU A 16 32.06 -17.62 -51.53
N ILE A 17 32.69 -16.63 -50.88
CA ILE A 17 32.09 -15.90 -49.77
C ILE A 17 31.33 -14.72 -50.35
N ASP A 18 30.00 -14.80 -50.39
CA ASP A 18 29.16 -13.67 -50.75
C ASP A 18 28.83 -12.83 -49.50
N VAL A 19 29.12 -11.53 -49.59
CA VAL A 19 28.83 -10.56 -48.53
C VAL A 19 27.51 -9.88 -48.84
N ILE A 20 26.43 -10.33 -48.21
CA ILE A 20 25.11 -9.74 -48.43
C ILE A 20 24.97 -8.51 -47.52
N ARG A 21 25.02 -7.32 -48.12
CA ARG A 21 24.72 -6.06 -47.42
C ARG A 21 23.21 -5.81 -47.44
N HIS A 22 22.57 -5.86 -46.28
CA HIS A 22 21.18 -5.43 -46.13
C HIS A 22 21.12 -3.89 -45.98
N PRO A 23 20.05 -3.23 -46.46
CA PRO A 23 19.88 -1.79 -46.29
C PRO A 23 19.88 -1.41 -44.79
N PRO A 24 20.27 -0.18 -44.42
CA PRO A 24 20.35 0.26 -43.04
C PRO A 24 18.93 0.42 -42.47
N GLU A 25 18.36 -0.66 -41.97
CA GLU A 25 17.16 -0.61 -41.15
C GLU A 25 17.53 -0.04 -39.77
N ILE A 26 16.63 0.82 -39.28
CA ILE A 26 16.74 1.73 -38.13
C ILE A 26 17.52 1.11 -36.95
N PRO A 27 18.50 1.83 -36.35
CA PRO A 27 19.27 1.30 -35.24
C PRO A 27 18.37 1.14 -34.01
N GLY A 28 18.27 -0.09 -33.51
CA GLY A 28 18.03 -0.31 -32.08
C GLY A 28 16.65 -0.74 -31.64
N GLN A 29 15.81 -1.37 -32.48
CA GLN A 29 14.60 -2.02 -31.97
C GLN A 29 14.82 -3.53 -31.75
N CYS A 30 15.32 -3.87 -30.55
CA CYS A 30 15.19 -5.24 -30.07
C CYS A 30 13.70 -5.56 -29.89
N GLN A 31 13.09 -6.27 -30.85
CA GLN A 31 11.73 -6.80 -30.75
C GLN A 31 11.64 -8.00 -29.78
N GLY A 32 12.32 -7.91 -28.63
CA GLY A 32 12.02 -8.75 -27.49
C GLY A 32 10.89 -8.10 -26.72
N LEU A 33 9.80 -8.82 -26.46
CA LEU A 33 8.79 -8.40 -25.49
C LEU A 33 9.51 -7.91 -24.23
N GLU A 34 9.40 -6.62 -23.90
CA GLU A 34 10.06 -6.04 -22.73
C GLU A 34 9.58 -6.78 -21.48
N LYS A 35 10.36 -7.75 -21.03
CA LYS A 35 10.09 -8.48 -19.80
C LYS A 35 10.66 -7.68 -18.65
N CYS A 36 9.82 -7.38 -17.68
CA CYS A 36 10.23 -6.67 -16.48
C CYS A 36 11.31 -7.46 -15.75
N ILE A 37 12.52 -6.93 -15.61
CA ILE A 37 13.58 -7.60 -14.83
C ILE A 37 13.20 -7.83 -13.35
N LEU A 38 12.20 -7.11 -12.84
CA LEU A 38 11.76 -7.22 -11.45
C LEU A 38 10.74 -8.36 -11.26
N CYS A 39 9.82 -8.57 -12.19
CA CYS A 39 8.72 -9.54 -12.03
C CYS A 39 8.42 -10.40 -13.27
N ASN A 40 9.25 -10.33 -14.31
CA ASN A 40 9.13 -11.02 -15.60
C ASN A 40 7.82 -10.77 -16.37
N GLY A 41 7.05 -9.75 -15.99
CA GLY A 41 5.81 -9.37 -16.66
C GLY A 41 6.04 -8.63 -17.99
N PRO A 42 5.02 -8.53 -18.86
CA PRO A 42 5.11 -7.86 -20.16
C PRO A 42 5.03 -6.33 -20.00
N HIS A 43 6.01 -5.74 -19.33
CA HIS A 43 6.13 -4.30 -19.12
C HIS A 43 7.57 -3.95 -18.72
N SER A 44 7.93 -2.67 -18.87
CA SER A 44 9.20 -2.15 -18.37
C SER A 44 9.34 -2.23 -16.84
N ALA A 45 10.58 -2.27 -16.35
CA ALA A 45 10.93 -2.35 -14.93
C ALA A 45 10.58 -1.11 -14.11
N THR A 46 10.38 0.03 -14.76
CA THR A 46 9.96 1.30 -14.16
C THR A 46 8.46 1.54 -14.27
N SER A 47 7.72 0.64 -14.93
CA SER A 47 6.28 0.77 -15.08
C SER A 47 5.59 0.73 -13.72
N LYS A 48 4.62 1.64 -13.51
CA LYS A 48 3.73 1.67 -12.33
C LYS A 48 2.85 0.41 -12.22
N ILE A 49 2.71 -0.33 -13.31
CA ILE A 49 2.00 -1.62 -13.36
C ILE A 49 2.80 -2.71 -12.62
N CYS A 50 4.12 -2.57 -12.51
CA CYS A 50 4.95 -3.55 -11.83
C CYS A 50 4.70 -3.55 -10.31
N PRO A 51 4.18 -4.64 -9.72
CA PRO A 51 3.93 -4.69 -8.28
C PRO A 51 5.23 -4.57 -7.48
N ARG A 52 6.35 -5.11 -8.01
CA ARG A 52 7.65 -5.03 -7.34
C ARG A 52 8.29 -3.64 -7.43
N HIS A 53 8.07 -2.91 -8.52
CA HIS A 53 8.52 -1.53 -8.63
C HIS A 53 7.75 -0.64 -7.64
N THR A 54 6.42 -0.75 -7.65
CA THR A 54 5.53 0.00 -6.76
C THR A 54 5.84 -0.28 -5.29
N LEU A 55 6.11 -1.53 -4.93
CA LEU A 55 6.56 -1.90 -3.58
C LEU A 55 7.87 -1.19 -3.18
N LYS A 56 8.88 -1.20 -4.06
CA LYS A 56 10.16 -0.52 -3.81
C LYS A 56 9.98 0.99 -3.62
N GLN A 57 9.15 1.62 -4.46
CA GLN A 57 8.84 3.05 -4.35
C GLN A 57 8.19 3.39 -3.01
N LYS A 58 7.17 2.62 -2.59
CA LYS A 58 6.51 2.85 -1.29
C LYS A 58 7.47 2.70 -0.10
N ILE A 59 8.36 1.71 -0.13
CA ILE A 59 9.37 1.53 0.92
C ILE A 59 10.36 2.71 0.92
N LEU A 60 10.76 3.20 -0.25
CA LEU A 60 11.68 4.35 -0.37
C LEU A 60 11.03 5.65 0.10
N GLU A 61 9.77 5.87 -0.24
CA GLU A 61 8.99 7.00 0.24
C GLU A 61 8.86 6.97 1.78
N LEU A 62 8.50 5.81 2.33
CA LEU A 62 8.41 5.62 3.78
C LEU A 62 9.76 5.87 4.47
N LYS A 63 10.85 5.39 3.88
CA LYS A 63 12.22 5.63 4.35
C LYS A 63 12.51 7.12 4.44
N CYS A 64 12.30 7.87 3.35
CA CYS A 64 12.61 9.29 3.27
C CYS A 64 11.74 10.13 4.21
N ARG A 65 10.44 9.84 4.28
CA ARG A 65 9.48 10.61 5.08
C ARG A 65 9.69 10.45 6.59
N ASN A 66 10.22 9.32 7.02
CA ASN A 66 10.40 8.97 8.43
C ASN A 66 11.87 8.89 8.86
N HIS A 67 12.81 9.28 7.98
CA HIS A 67 14.25 9.22 8.23
C HIS A 67 14.75 7.84 8.71
N LEU A 68 14.18 6.78 8.14
CA LEU A 68 14.48 5.41 8.55
C LEU A 68 15.64 4.81 7.74
N THR A 69 16.21 3.73 8.26
CA THR A 69 16.99 2.82 7.44
C THR A 69 16.09 2.02 6.51
N ILE A 70 16.66 1.48 5.42
CA ILE A 70 15.89 0.68 4.45
C ILE A 70 15.30 -0.59 5.10
N GLY A 71 15.99 -1.16 6.10
CA GLY A 71 15.53 -2.34 6.82
C GLY A 71 14.33 -2.05 7.71
N GLU A 72 14.34 -0.90 8.40
CA GLU A 72 13.21 -0.45 9.22
C GLU A 72 11.98 -0.14 8.37
N ALA A 73 12.14 0.60 7.28
CA ALA A 73 11.05 0.89 6.35
C ALA A 73 10.42 -0.40 5.79
N ARG A 74 11.23 -1.41 5.45
CA ARG A 74 10.73 -2.73 5.04
C ARG A 74 9.93 -3.42 6.14
N ARG A 75 10.42 -3.40 7.39
CA ARG A 75 9.71 -4.01 8.52
C ARG A 75 8.38 -3.31 8.76
N LEU A 76 8.35 -1.99 8.83
CA LEU A 76 7.11 -1.24 9.04
C LEU A 76 6.10 -1.48 7.92
N TYR A 77 6.53 -1.44 6.65
CA TYR A 77 5.67 -1.73 5.52
C TYR A 77 5.08 -3.15 5.60
N ALA A 78 5.89 -4.14 6.00
CA ALA A 78 5.43 -5.52 6.18
C ALA A 78 4.43 -5.65 7.35
N HIS A 79 4.65 -4.96 8.46
CA HIS A 79 3.75 -4.96 9.62
C HIS A 79 2.42 -4.26 9.31
N SER A 80 2.43 -3.13 8.59
CA SER A 80 1.18 -2.46 8.19
C SER A 80 0.30 -3.30 7.26
N SER A 81 0.87 -4.32 6.61
CA SER A 81 0.17 -5.21 5.68
C SER A 81 -0.20 -6.57 6.29
N LYS A 82 0.24 -6.88 7.50
CA LYS A 82 0.03 -8.17 8.15
C LYS A 82 -0.57 -7.97 9.54
N THR A 83 -1.82 -8.36 9.72
CA THR A 83 -2.35 -8.77 11.02
C THR A 83 -1.59 -10.04 11.43
N ASN A 84 -0.53 -9.85 12.19
CA ASN A 84 0.12 -10.88 12.99
C ASN A 84 -0.94 -11.59 13.86
N TYR A 85 -0.87 -12.92 13.93
CA TYR A 85 -1.83 -13.76 14.65
C TYR A 85 -2.02 -13.31 16.11
N SER A 86 -0.95 -12.82 16.75
CA SER A 86 -1.00 -12.27 18.10
C SER A 86 -1.85 -11.00 18.22
N GLU A 87 -1.87 -10.13 17.20
CA GLU A 87 -2.67 -8.90 17.19
C GLU A 87 -4.13 -9.21 16.82
N ALA A 88 -4.36 -10.15 15.90
CA ALA A 88 -5.70 -10.69 15.63
C ALA A 88 -6.32 -11.37 16.88
N ALA A 89 -5.52 -12.12 17.64
CA ALA A 89 -5.95 -12.74 18.89
C ALA A 89 -6.23 -11.70 20.00
N LYS A 90 -5.40 -10.65 20.12
CA LYS A 90 -5.62 -9.53 21.06
C LYS A 90 -6.87 -8.73 20.71
N ASN A 91 -7.13 -8.49 19.43
CA ASN A 91 -8.33 -7.81 18.97
C ASN A 91 -9.60 -8.66 19.20
N ASN A 92 -9.52 -9.98 19.04
CA ASN A 92 -10.61 -10.89 19.43
C ASN A 92 -10.81 -11.00 20.95
N SER A 93 -9.76 -10.78 21.74
CA SER A 93 -9.85 -10.72 23.22
C SER A 93 -10.31 -9.37 23.74
N THR A 94 -10.34 -8.34 22.89
CA THR A 94 -10.85 -7.00 23.18
C THR A 94 -12.13 -6.76 22.40
N ALA A 95 -13.00 -7.77 22.32
CA ALA A 95 -14.40 -7.50 22.05
C ALA A 95 -14.85 -6.54 23.17
N PRO A 96 -15.28 -5.30 22.87
CA PRO A 96 -15.82 -4.43 23.90
C PRO A 96 -16.97 -5.20 24.56
N ASN A 97 -16.93 -5.35 25.88
CA ASN A 97 -18.05 -5.94 26.60
C ASN A 97 -19.25 -5.01 26.36
N ILE A 98 -20.12 -5.41 25.43
CA ILE A 98 -21.26 -4.60 24.99
C ILE A 98 -22.15 -4.28 26.19
N GLU A 99 -22.25 -5.21 27.14
CA GLU A 99 -22.96 -5.02 28.41
C GLU A 99 -22.35 -3.87 29.22
N GLU A 100 -21.03 -3.83 29.35
CA GLU A 100 -20.33 -2.79 30.12
C GLU A 100 -20.42 -1.42 29.46
N ILE A 101 -20.31 -1.35 28.14
CA ILE A 101 -20.50 -0.09 27.40
C ILE A 101 -21.94 0.43 27.53
N VAL A 102 -22.91 -0.48 27.44
CA VAL A 102 -24.32 -0.11 27.61
C VAL A 102 -24.57 0.38 29.03
N ASN A 103 -24.04 -0.31 30.05
CA ASN A 103 -24.16 0.09 31.45
C ASN A 103 -23.56 1.48 31.70
N GLN A 104 -22.34 1.74 31.23
CA GLN A 104 -21.70 3.06 31.35
C GLN A 104 -22.51 4.17 30.67
N ARG A 105 -23.09 3.89 29.48
CA ARG A 105 -23.94 4.87 28.78
C ARG A 105 -25.25 5.11 29.52
N VAL A 106 -25.87 4.06 30.05
CA VAL A 106 -27.11 4.16 30.82
C VAL A 106 -26.87 4.98 32.09
N GLU A 107 -25.80 4.71 32.83
CA GLU A 107 -25.44 5.48 34.03
C GLU A 107 -25.22 6.97 33.71
N SER A 108 -24.48 7.28 32.64
CA SER A 108 -24.25 8.66 32.21
C SER A 108 -25.55 9.38 31.83
N ILE A 109 -26.46 8.69 31.13
CA ILE A 109 -27.77 9.25 30.78
C ILE A 109 -28.59 9.52 32.04
N VAL A 110 -28.64 8.58 32.97
CA VAL A 110 -29.39 8.72 34.23
C VAL A 110 -28.86 9.90 35.04
N GLN A 111 -27.54 10.01 35.21
CA GLN A 111 -26.93 11.13 35.93
C GLN A 111 -27.28 12.48 35.31
N ASN A 112 -27.20 12.59 33.97
CA ASN A 112 -27.56 13.82 33.28
C ASN A 112 -29.04 14.19 33.46
N ILE A 113 -29.94 13.20 33.49
CA ILE A 113 -31.36 13.44 33.73
C ILE A 113 -31.59 13.89 35.18
N THR A 114 -30.98 13.21 36.15
CA THR A 114 -31.09 13.57 37.58
C THR A 114 -30.64 15.01 37.83
N ILE A 115 -29.46 15.39 37.32
CA ILE A 115 -28.94 16.75 37.48
C ILE A 115 -29.90 17.78 36.87
N LYS A 116 -30.42 17.51 35.66
CA LYS A 116 -31.37 18.42 35.01
C LYS A 116 -32.69 18.52 35.76
N MET A 117 -33.18 17.41 36.32
CA MET A 117 -34.39 17.38 37.14
C MET A 117 -34.21 18.22 38.41
N GLU A 118 -33.12 18.04 39.14
CA GLU A 118 -32.81 18.79 40.36
C GLU A 118 -32.67 20.30 40.09
N GLN A 119 -32.02 20.66 38.98
CA GLN A 119 -31.92 22.05 38.54
C GLN A 119 -33.29 22.66 38.26
N GLN A 120 -34.17 21.94 37.54
CA GLN A 120 -35.53 22.41 37.29
C GLN A 120 -36.35 22.54 38.58
N THR A 121 -36.23 21.59 39.51
CA THR A 121 -36.90 21.65 40.81
C THR A 121 -36.44 22.86 41.63
N THR A 122 -35.14 23.15 41.64
CA THR A 122 -34.58 24.30 42.37
C THR A 122 -35.11 25.62 41.80
N LEU A 123 -35.09 25.77 40.47
CA LEU A 123 -35.63 26.96 39.79
C LEU A 123 -37.13 27.16 40.08
N LEU A 124 -37.90 26.07 40.10
CA LEU A 124 -39.32 26.14 40.43
C LEU A 124 -39.53 26.67 41.86
N ILE A 125 -38.79 26.15 42.84
CA ILE A 125 -38.87 26.59 44.24
C ILE A 125 -38.50 28.07 44.37
N GLU A 126 -37.45 28.53 43.69
CA GLU A 126 -37.04 29.94 43.71
C GLU A 126 -38.13 30.87 43.16
N ILE A 127 -38.85 30.45 42.10
CA ILE A 127 -39.96 31.23 41.54
C ILE A 127 -41.11 31.35 42.55
N PHE A 128 -41.45 30.26 43.27
CA PHE A 128 -42.52 30.27 44.27
C PHE A 128 -42.16 31.05 45.54
N GLN A 129 -40.90 31.10 45.95
CA GLN A 129 -40.46 31.86 47.14
C GLN A 129 -40.34 33.37 46.89
N LYS A 130 -40.27 33.80 45.62
CA LYS A 130 -40.16 35.21 45.22
C LYS A 130 -41.51 35.86 44.86
N GLN A 131 -42.63 35.15 45.01
CA GLN A 131 -44.00 35.69 44.98
C GLN A 131 -44.48 35.97 46.41
#